data_AF-A0A2S6GAI6-F1
#
_entry.id   AF-A0A2S6GAI6-F1
#
_cell.length_a   1.000
_cell.length_b   1.000
_cell.length_c   1.000
_cell.angle_alpha   90.00
_cell.angle_beta   90.00
_cell.angle_gamma   90.00
#
_symmetry.space_group_name_H-M   'P 1'
#
loop_
_entity.id
_entity.type
_entity.pdbx_description
1 polymer ?
#
loop_
_entity_poly.entity_id
_entity_poly.type
_entity_poly.pdbx_seq_one_letter_code
_entity_poly.pdbx_strand_id
1 'polypeptide(L)'
;MIHAKRALPFFLLLVLLSGCASRQYATSPAVGVETASCSEVFSDWQQRVDAGNHFDAQAWSPPGFPYLRVNRLLASFPVDKLSRPQQQAWLERAHEMAVTAWHHEAASMGNDASAQLPELQRCGQRAMARLLEDDHQWRELAEASQVPDSYNNVARVLGGYPAVAPVVRWRAGVVMNELMDQFEAYHPAHAWRAYEPATPSPVIDPSDLVGRASARSPLGIPVFSDKEREDLLSLYAPTWVVETGGPYDVPGRPGRDTGGELRFQSEPVVFTKVAYTRFDGEVLPQLVYTVWFSRRPSEAAFDIVAGELDGLVWRVTLGRDGRPLIYDAIHPCGCYHTWVLAPDGLKPVGPVDYWEEPLWIAGTAPQTDRGLVVFLSSLTHQLKDAATVLPEDVSKARSYAIEPYDNLRGPSFAGERLFGEDGMVAGTERPERFLLWPTGVPSAGAMRQWGNHATAFVGTRHFDDPWLLQEYFWLPE
;
A
#
# COMPACT_ATOMS: atom_id res chain seq x y z
N MET A 1 -16.01 -44.59 49.30
CA MET A 1 -14.70 -44.58 48.63
C MET A 1 -14.91 -44.02 47.23
N ILE A 2 -14.55 -42.75 47.05
CA ILE A 2 -14.80 -41.93 45.87
C ILE A 2 -13.43 -41.63 45.25
N HIS A 3 -13.21 -41.98 43.99
CA HIS A 3 -12.11 -41.44 43.19
C HIS A 3 -12.62 -41.07 41.80
N ALA A 4 -13.11 -39.84 41.67
CA ALA A 4 -13.22 -39.14 40.40
C ALA A 4 -11.92 -38.36 40.18
N LYS A 5 -11.09 -38.81 39.23
CA LYS A 5 -9.87 -38.10 38.83
C LYS A 5 -10.24 -36.98 37.87
N ARG A 6 -9.80 -35.78 38.24
CA ARG A 6 -9.84 -34.53 37.46
C ARG A 6 -9.21 -34.71 36.09
N ALA A 7 -10.01 -34.58 35.04
CA ALA A 7 -9.54 -34.30 33.69
C ALA A 7 -9.81 -32.82 33.40
N LEU A 8 -8.85 -31.95 33.70
CA LEU A 8 -8.73 -30.58 33.18
C LEU A 8 -7.34 -30.09 33.57
N PRO A 9 -6.40 -29.92 32.61
CA PRO A 9 -6.40 -28.69 31.82
C PRO A 9 -5.80 -28.91 30.41
N PHE A 10 -6.61 -29.25 29.42
CA PHE A 10 -6.20 -29.12 28.00
C PHE A 10 -7.07 -28.12 27.23
N PHE A 11 -8.19 -27.68 27.82
CA PHE A 11 -9.09 -26.71 27.20
C PHE A 11 -8.72 -25.24 27.42
N LEU A 12 -7.85 -24.92 28.40
CA LEU A 12 -7.44 -23.53 28.64
C LEU A 12 -6.31 -23.03 27.72
N LEU A 13 -5.58 -23.93 27.04
CA LEU A 13 -4.51 -23.54 26.11
C LEU A 13 -5.02 -23.24 24.69
N LEU A 14 -6.18 -23.79 24.31
CA LEU A 14 -6.79 -23.56 22.98
C LEU A 14 -7.51 -22.21 22.88
N VAL A 15 -7.87 -21.57 24.00
CA VAL A 15 -8.49 -20.22 24.00
C VAL A 15 -7.45 -19.10 23.95
N LEU A 16 -6.17 -19.40 24.20
CA LEU A 16 -5.06 -18.44 24.02
C LEU A 16 -4.42 -18.52 22.61
N LEU A 17 -4.87 -19.46 21.77
CA LEU A 17 -4.43 -19.61 20.38
C LEU A 17 -5.46 -19.16 19.34
N SER A 18 -6.63 -18.65 19.77
CA SER A 18 -7.31 -17.61 18.99
C SER A 18 -6.49 -16.34 19.13
N GLY A 19 -5.32 -16.33 18.47
CA GLY A 19 -4.55 -15.11 18.28
C GLY A 19 -5.51 -14.06 17.79
N CYS A 20 -5.49 -12.89 18.43
CA CYS A 20 -6.31 -11.76 18.04
C CYS A 20 -6.11 -11.52 16.54
N ALA A 21 -6.99 -12.07 15.70
CA ALA A 21 -7.31 -11.45 14.44
C ALA A 21 -7.73 -10.04 14.87
N SER A 22 -6.90 -9.06 14.54
CA SER A 22 -7.16 -7.66 14.81
C SER A 22 -8.56 -7.38 14.29
N ARG A 23 -9.54 -7.24 15.21
CA ARG A 23 -10.88 -6.84 14.79
C ARG A 23 -10.72 -5.50 14.10
N GLN A 24 -11.20 -5.45 12.87
CA GLN A 24 -11.02 -4.32 11.97
C GLN A 24 -11.75 -3.08 12.49
N TYR A 25 -12.86 -3.29 13.20
CA TYR A 25 -13.43 -2.34 14.15
C TYR A 25 -13.19 -2.80 15.59
N ALA A 26 -12.55 -1.96 16.39
CA ALA A 26 -12.46 -2.19 17.82
C ALA A 26 -13.83 -2.01 18.49
N THR A 27 -14.19 -2.90 19.42
CA THR A 27 -15.40 -2.77 20.25
C THR A 27 -15.18 -1.75 21.35
N SER A 28 -14.94 -0.50 20.97
CA SER A 28 -14.85 0.64 21.89
C SER A 28 -16.11 1.49 21.75
N PRO A 29 -16.64 2.04 22.85
CA PRO A 29 -17.73 3.02 22.76
C PRO A 29 -17.35 4.17 21.83
N ALA A 30 -18.30 4.62 21.00
CA ALA A 30 -18.04 5.71 20.09
C ALA A 30 -17.89 7.04 20.86
N VAL A 31 -16.72 7.67 20.71
CA VAL A 31 -16.35 8.95 21.33
C VAL A 31 -16.86 10.10 20.46
N GLY A 32 -17.33 11.18 21.08
CA GLY A 32 -17.86 12.36 20.38
C GLY A 32 -19.23 12.15 19.74
N VAL A 33 -19.87 10.99 19.90
CA VAL A 33 -21.20 10.71 19.33
C VAL A 33 -22.30 11.05 20.33
N GLU A 34 -23.06 12.12 20.06
CA GLU A 34 -24.02 12.70 21.02
C GLU A 34 -25.30 11.89 21.25
N THR A 35 -25.83 11.27 20.20
CA THR A 35 -27.16 10.62 20.26
C THR A 35 -27.04 9.11 20.25
N ALA A 36 -27.92 8.46 21.02
CA ALA A 36 -28.08 7.00 20.96
C ALA A 36 -28.34 6.54 19.52
N SER A 37 -29.09 7.32 18.74
CA SER A 37 -29.35 7.03 17.32
C SER A 37 -28.09 7.02 16.45
N CYS A 38 -27.17 7.97 16.61
CA CYS A 38 -25.93 7.97 15.82
C CYS A 38 -24.98 6.84 16.27
N SER A 39 -24.97 6.52 17.56
CA SER A 39 -24.22 5.37 18.08
C SER A 39 -24.74 4.06 17.48
N GLU A 40 -26.07 3.90 17.42
CA GLU A 40 -26.73 2.75 16.77
C GLU A 40 -26.41 2.67 15.28
N VAL A 41 -26.40 3.79 14.56
CA VAL A 41 -26.05 3.83 13.12
C VAL A 41 -24.62 3.31 12.88
N PHE A 42 -23.64 3.77 13.65
CA PHE A 42 -22.26 3.27 13.51
C PHE A 42 -22.16 1.80 13.91
N SER A 43 -22.81 1.40 15.00
CA SER A 43 -22.79 0.01 15.45
C SER A 43 -23.44 -0.94 14.43
N ASP A 44 -24.56 -0.56 13.81
CA ASP A 44 -25.22 -1.34 12.76
C ASP A 44 -24.30 -1.48 11.54
N TRP A 45 -23.70 -0.37 11.09
CA TRP A 45 -22.75 -0.38 9.98
C TRP A 45 -21.57 -1.32 10.24
N GLN A 46 -20.91 -1.17 11.38
CA GLN A 46 -19.75 -1.99 11.76
C GLN A 46 -20.12 -3.48 11.85
N GLN A 47 -21.27 -3.81 12.44
CA GLN A 47 -21.72 -5.20 12.51
C GLN A 47 -21.98 -5.80 11.13
N ARG A 48 -22.56 -5.04 10.20
CA ARG A 48 -22.77 -5.50 8.82
C ARG A 48 -21.46 -5.65 8.06
N VAL A 49 -20.52 -4.74 8.27
CA VAL A 49 -19.18 -4.80 7.67
C VAL A 49 -18.36 -5.95 8.23
N ASP A 50 -18.50 -6.30 9.51
CA ASP A 50 -17.81 -7.44 10.14
C ASP A 50 -18.52 -8.79 9.90
N ALA A 51 -19.83 -8.77 9.56
CA ALA A 51 -20.60 -9.99 9.30
C ALA A 51 -20.28 -10.63 7.93
N GLY A 52 -19.65 -9.90 7.03
CA GLY A 52 -19.13 -10.40 5.76
C GLY A 52 -17.76 -9.77 5.47
N ASN A 53 -17.01 -10.26 4.49
CA ASN A 53 -15.66 -9.78 4.16
C ASN A 53 -15.67 -8.39 3.46
N HIS A 54 -16.31 -7.39 4.09
CA HIS A 54 -16.67 -6.11 3.49
C HIS A 54 -15.75 -4.96 3.88
N PHE A 55 -14.97 -5.09 4.97
CA PHE A 55 -14.11 -4.01 5.47
C PHE A 55 -13.05 -3.58 4.45
N ASP A 56 -12.88 -2.28 4.25
CA ASP A 56 -11.80 -1.73 3.43
C ASP A 56 -10.53 -1.47 4.22
N ALA A 57 -9.51 -2.30 3.99
CA ALA A 57 -8.29 -2.35 4.78
C ALA A 57 -7.22 -1.32 4.38
N GLN A 58 -7.50 -0.45 3.40
CA GLN A 58 -6.53 0.57 2.97
C GLN A 58 -6.22 1.60 4.08
N ALA A 59 -7.16 1.81 5.00
CA ALA A 59 -7.00 2.79 6.08
C ALA A 59 -7.56 2.26 7.42
N TRP A 60 -6.84 2.57 8.49
CA TRP A 60 -7.14 2.13 9.85
C TRP A 60 -8.37 2.85 10.41
N SER A 61 -9.27 2.16 11.12
CA SER A 61 -10.32 2.81 11.91
C SER A 61 -9.85 2.97 13.35
N PRO A 62 -9.59 4.20 13.84
CA PRO A 62 -9.15 4.41 15.21
C PRO A 62 -10.21 3.91 16.21
N PRO A 63 -9.83 3.13 17.24
CA PRO A 63 -10.76 2.66 18.26
C PRO A 63 -11.53 3.80 18.92
N GLY A 64 -12.86 3.70 18.94
CA GLY A 64 -13.74 4.72 19.50
C GLY A 64 -14.10 5.85 18.52
N PHE A 65 -13.52 5.89 17.33
CA PHE A 65 -13.79 6.92 16.32
C PHE A 65 -14.29 6.29 15.01
N PRO A 66 -15.49 5.65 15.01
CA PRO A 66 -15.98 4.89 13.85
C PRO A 66 -16.21 5.73 12.60
N TYR A 67 -16.28 7.06 12.75
CA TYR A 67 -16.44 8.04 11.68
C TYR A 67 -15.12 8.52 11.05
N LEU A 68 -13.98 7.99 11.48
CA LEU A 68 -12.65 8.38 10.99
C LEU A 68 -11.90 7.17 10.42
N ARG A 69 -11.07 7.45 9.41
CA ARG A 69 -10.05 6.53 8.92
C ARG A 69 -8.71 7.25 8.84
N VAL A 70 -7.63 6.54 9.18
CA VAL A 70 -6.29 7.12 9.28
C VAL A 70 -5.29 6.22 8.57
N ASN A 71 -4.39 6.80 7.77
CA ASN A 71 -3.20 6.13 7.23
C ASN A 71 -1.94 6.60 7.96
N ARG A 72 -0.80 5.97 7.68
CA ARG A 72 0.47 6.32 8.34
C ARG A 72 0.88 7.78 8.16
N LEU A 73 0.62 8.36 6.98
CA LEU A 73 0.84 9.78 6.75
C LEU A 73 0.05 10.65 7.72
N LEU A 74 -1.26 10.45 7.84
CA LEU A 74 -2.10 11.29 8.69
C LEU A 74 -1.80 11.06 10.19
N ALA A 75 -1.43 9.83 10.56
CA ALA A 75 -0.94 9.49 11.90
C ALA A 75 0.45 10.08 12.24
N SER A 76 1.23 10.50 11.25
CA SER A 76 2.56 11.12 11.47
C SER A 76 2.49 12.54 12.03
N PHE A 77 1.33 13.18 11.97
CA PHE A 77 1.14 14.51 12.52
C PHE A 77 1.13 14.45 14.06
N PRO A 78 1.71 15.43 14.76
CA PRO A 78 1.61 15.53 16.21
C PRO A 78 0.20 16.00 16.57
N VAL A 79 -0.77 15.08 16.57
CA VAL A 79 -2.22 15.37 16.72
C VAL A 79 -2.52 16.21 17.97
N ASP A 80 -1.81 15.95 19.07
CA ASP A 80 -1.91 16.67 20.34
C ASP A 80 -1.45 18.14 20.28
N LYS A 81 -0.67 18.52 19.26
CA LYS A 81 -0.07 19.86 19.09
C LYS A 81 -0.60 20.63 17.89
N LEU A 82 -1.59 20.09 17.18
CA LEU A 82 -2.19 20.77 16.03
C LEU A 82 -2.93 22.03 16.48
N SER A 83 -2.74 23.13 15.73
CA SER A 83 -3.56 24.33 15.86
C SER A 83 -5.01 24.07 15.43
N ARG A 84 -5.98 24.88 15.89
CA ARG A 84 -7.41 24.69 15.53
C ARG A 84 -7.66 24.53 14.01
N PRO A 85 -7.08 25.34 13.11
CA PRO A 85 -7.21 25.12 11.65
C PRO A 85 -6.63 23.77 11.18
N GLN A 86 -5.53 23.33 11.78
CA GLN A 86 -4.92 22.03 11.47
C GLN A 86 -5.74 20.86 12.02
N GLN A 87 -6.32 20.99 13.20
CA GLN A 87 -7.23 19.99 13.77
C GLN A 87 -8.43 19.78 12.86
N GLN A 88 -9.05 20.88 12.39
CA GLN A 88 -10.15 20.81 11.43
C GLN A 88 -9.73 20.12 10.13
N ALA A 89 -8.62 20.56 9.53
CA ALA A 89 -8.11 19.95 8.29
C ALA A 89 -7.75 18.46 8.47
N TRP A 90 -7.24 18.07 9.65
CA TRP A 90 -6.91 16.69 9.96
C TRP A 90 -8.16 15.82 10.06
N LEU A 91 -9.20 16.30 10.76
CA LEU A 91 -10.49 15.62 10.87
C LEU A 91 -11.18 15.49 9.51
N GLU A 92 -11.19 16.55 8.71
CA GLU A 92 -11.77 16.54 7.36
C GLU A 92 -11.13 15.45 6.49
N ARG A 93 -9.78 15.34 6.49
CA ARG A 93 -9.08 14.27 5.75
C ARG A 93 -9.36 12.88 6.30
N ALA A 94 -9.35 12.70 7.63
CA ALA A 94 -9.65 11.42 8.24
C ALA A 94 -11.09 10.96 7.92
N HIS A 95 -12.04 11.89 7.89
CA HIS A 95 -13.43 11.59 7.58
C HIS A 95 -13.67 11.36 6.09
N GLU A 96 -13.01 12.11 5.19
CA GLU A 96 -13.04 11.82 3.76
C GLU A 96 -12.55 10.38 3.48
N MET A 97 -11.49 9.94 4.14
CA MET A 97 -11.01 8.56 4.04
C MET A 97 -12.05 7.55 4.56
N ALA A 98 -12.80 7.89 5.61
CA ALA A 98 -13.91 7.08 6.11
C ALA A 98 -15.05 6.99 5.11
N VAL A 99 -15.44 8.10 4.52
CA VAL A 99 -16.47 8.16 3.48
C VAL A 99 -16.09 7.32 2.27
N THR A 100 -14.84 7.43 1.79
CA THR A 100 -14.36 6.59 0.68
C THR A 100 -14.40 5.11 1.04
N ALA A 101 -13.93 4.73 2.24
CA ALA A 101 -14.00 3.34 2.70
C ALA A 101 -15.45 2.84 2.75
N TRP A 102 -16.36 3.61 3.34
CA TRP A 102 -17.78 3.27 3.43
C TRP A 102 -18.44 3.09 2.06
N HIS A 103 -18.06 3.88 1.06
CA HIS A 103 -18.57 3.68 -0.31
C HIS A 103 -18.16 2.31 -0.88
N HIS A 104 -16.92 1.86 -0.65
CA HIS A 104 -16.46 0.54 -1.11
C HIS A 104 -17.07 -0.60 -0.28
N GLU A 105 -17.17 -0.43 1.04
CA GLU A 105 -17.87 -1.35 1.94
C GLU A 105 -19.34 -1.51 1.54
N ALA A 106 -20.04 -0.40 1.25
CA ALA A 106 -21.42 -0.38 0.75
C ALA A 106 -21.57 -1.16 -0.54
N ALA A 107 -20.70 -0.88 -1.52
CA ALA A 107 -20.74 -1.53 -2.82
C ALA A 107 -20.61 -3.05 -2.71
N SER A 108 -19.83 -3.55 -1.75
CA SER A 108 -19.68 -4.98 -1.49
C SER A 108 -20.82 -5.61 -0.71
N MET A 109 -21.49 -4.86 0.16
CA MET A 109 -22.70 -5.33 0.86
C MET A 109 -23.94 -5.37 -0.06
N GLY A 110 -23.87 -4.72 -1.22
CA GLY A 110 -24.98 -4.58 -2.17
C GLY A 110 -25.78 -3.28 -2.01
N ASN A 111 -26.70 -3.05 -2.95
CA ASN A 111 -27.30 -1.73 -3.19
C ASN A 111 -28.01 -1.11 -1.96
N ASP A 112 -28.57 -1.91 -1.06
CA ASP A 112 -29.32 -1.42 0.10
C ASP A 112 -28.41 -0.77 1.16
N ALA A 113 -27.11 -1.10 1.18
CA ALA A 113 -26.16 -0.51 2.12
C ALA A 113 -25.90 0.98 1.84
N SER A 114 -25.92 1.38 0.56
CA SER A 114 -25.68 2.76 0.14
C SER A 114 -26.70 3.75 0.71
N ALA A 115 -27.89 3.29 1.10
CA ALA A 115 -28.93 4.12 1.71
C ALA A 115 -28.55 4.65 3.11
N GLN A 116 -27.62 4.01 3.82
CA GLN A 116 -27.17 4.44 5.14
C GLN A 116 -26.04 5.49 5.10
N LEU A 117 -25.34 5.64 3.95
CA LEU A 117 -24.18 6.52 3.82
C LEU A 117 -24.45 7.99 4.20
N PRO A 118 -25.58 8.62 3.79
CA PRO A 118 -25.85 10.00 4.18
C PRO A 118 -26.00 10.17 5.70
N GLU A 119 -26.54 9.14 6.38
CA GLU A 119 -26.71 9.17 7.83
C GLU A 119 -25.36 9.01 8.56
N LEU A 120 -24.50 8.09 8.10
CA LEU A 120 -23.13 7.94 8.60
C LEU A 120 -22.32 9.24 8.47
N GLN A 121 -22.39 9.89 7.32
CA GLN A 121 -21.74 11.18 7.07
C GLN A 121 -22.27 12.26 8.01
N ARG A 122 -23.59 12.37 8.16
CA ARG A 122 -24.22 13.35 9.06
C ARG A 122 -23.80 13.13 10.51
N CYS A 123 -23.85 11.89 10.99
CA CYS A 123 -23.43 11.55 12.35
C CYS A 123 -21.93 11.80 12.56
N GLY A 124 -21.10 11.49 11.57
CA GLY A 124 -19.65 11.73 11.61
C GLY A 124 -19.31 13.23 11.67
N GLN A 125 -19.97 14.05 10.86
CA GLN A 125 -19.79 15.51 10.88
C GLN A 125 -20.14 16.12 12.25
N ARG A 126 -21.22 15.66 12.89
CA ARG A 126 -21.58 16.10 14.25
C ARG A 126 -20.54 15.67 15.27
N ALA A 127 -20.05 14.43 15.17
CA ALA A 127 -19.05 13.93 16.09
C ALA A 127 -17.71 14.69 15.96
N MET A 128 -17.29 14.99 14.73
CA MET A 128 -16.11 15.83 14.47
C MET A 128 -16.24 17.25 15.04
N ALA A 129 -17.42 17.88 14.90
CA ALA A 129 -17.66 19.20 15.48
C ALA A 129 -17.50 19.17 17.01
N ARG A 130 -17.96 18.10 17.66
CA ARG A 130 -17.81 17.92 19.10
C ARG A 130 -16.36 17.68 19.52
N LEU A 131 -15.61 16.89 18.77
CA LEU A 131 -14.18 16.66 19.03
C LEU A 131 -13.37 17.96 19.03
N LEU A 132 -13.73 18.91 18.18
CA LEU A 132 -13.08 20.23 18.14
C LEU A 132 -13.38 21.09 19.38
N GLU A 133 -14.43 20.79 20.14
CA GLU A 133 -14.80 21.53 21.35
C GLU A 133 -14.29 20.88 22.64
N ASP A 134 -13.81 19.64 22.58
CA ASP A 134 -13.51 18.81 23.74
C ASP A 134 -12.05 18.33 23.74
N ASP A 135 -11.19 19.06 24.47
CA ASP A 135 -9.75 18.77 24.56
C ASP A 135 -9.44 17.43 25.26
N HIS A 136 -10.40 16.82 25.97
CA HIS A 136 -10.24 15.47 26.50
C HIS A 136 -10.38 14.44 25.38
N GLN A 137 -11.49 14.53 24.63
CA GLN A 137 -11.75 13.62 23.50
C GLN A 137 -10.71 13.77 22.38
N TRP A 138 -10.19 14.99 22.17
CA TRP A 138 -9.09 15.21 21.23
C TRP A 138 -7.81 14.47 21.63
N ARG A 139 -7.48 14.41 22.93
CA ARG A 139 -6.32 13.65 23.42
C ARG A 139 -6.52 12.15 23.29
N GLU A 140 -7.74 11.65 23.54
CA GLU A 140 -8.08 10.25 23.26
C GLU A 140 -7.89 9.91 21.78
N LEU A 141 -8.31 10.80 20.87
CA LEU A 141 -8.09 10.64 19.42
C LEU A 141 -6.61 10.59 19.07
N ALA A 142 -5.79 11.46 19.66
CA ALA A 142 -4.35 11.48 19.41
C ALA A 142 -3.71 10.12 19.73
N GLU A 143 -4.10 9.48 20.84
CA GLU A 143 -3.65 8.14 21.21
C GLU A 143 -4.19 7.05 20.27
N ALA A 144 -5.48 7.11 19.93
CA ALA A 144 -6.15 6.12 19.10
C ALA A 144 -5.76 6.16 17.60
N SER A 145 -5.30 7.31 17.11
CA SER A 145 -4.96 7.56 15.71
C SER A 145 -3.68 6.89 15.22
N GLN A 146 -2.91 6.25 16.13
CA GLN A 146 -1.72 5.50 15.76
C GLN A 146 -2.10 4.29 14.91
N VAL A 147 -1.46 4.16 13.74
CA VAL A 147 -1.70 3.03 12.83
C VAL A 147 -0.81 1.86 13.24
N PRO A 148 -1.38 0.69 13.60
CA PRO A 148 -0.60 -0.49 13.97
C PRO A 148 0.42 -0.87 12.89
N ASP A 149 1.55 -1.46 13.27
CA ASP A 149 2.49 -2.01 12.31
C ASP A 149 1.87 -3.22 11.56
N SER A 150 2.31 -3.46 10.32
CA SER A 150 1.91 -4.64 9.53
C SER A 150 2.67 -5.93 9.91
N TYR A 151 3.23 -6.02 11.12
CA TYR A 151 3.99 -7.17 11.61
C TYR A 151 3.29 -7.85 12.79
N ASN A 152 3.39 -9.17 12.85
CA ASN A 152 2.88 -9.95 13.95
C ASN A 152 3.97 -10.16 15.02
N ASN A 153 3.92 -9.35 16.07
CA ASN A 153 4.88 -9.42 17.18
C ASN A 153 4.80 -10.75 17.96
N VAL A 154 3.63 -11.38 18.04
CA VAL A 154 3.49 -12.71 18.66
C VAL A 154 4.22 -13.76 17.84
N ALA A 155 4.10 -13.70 16.50
CA ALA A 155 4.84 -14.58 15.60
C ALA A 155 6.36 -14.39 15.72
N ARG A 156 6.84 -13.14 15.86
CA ARG A 156 8.28 -12.86 16.10
C ARG A 156 8.78 -13.51 17.38
N VAL A 157 8.02 -13.40 18.47
CA VAL A 157 8.38 -13.98 19.77
C VAL A 157 8.37 -15.51 19.70
N LEU A 158 7.27 -16.11 19.23
CA LEU A 158 7.14 -17.57 19.17
C LEU A 158 8.04 -18.23 18.12
N GLY A 159 8.35 -17.51 17.05
CA GLY A 159 9.25 -17.97 15.99
C GLY A 159 10.72 -17.80 16.29
N GLY A 160 11.09 -17.19 17.43
CA GLY A 160 12.48 -16.97 17.80
C GLY A 160 13.19 -16.00 16.86
N TYR A 161 12.53 -14.89 16.51
CA TYR A 161 13.00 -13.88 15.56
C TYR A 161 14.50 -13.53 15.66
N PRO A 162 15.08 -13.26 16.85
CA PRO A 162 16.51 -12.92 16.94
C PRO A 162 17.47 -13.99 16.41
N ALA A 163 17.07 -15.27 16.43
CA ALA A 163 17.87 -16.38 15.91
C ALA A 163 17.70 -16.57 14.40
N VAL A 164 16.52 -16.26 13.86
CA VAL A 164 16.19 -16.44 12.43
C VAL A 164 16.63 -15.24 11.59
N ALA A 165 16.55 -14.03 12.15
CA ALA A 165 16.84 -12.78 11.44
C ALA A 165 18.22 -12.74 10.76
N PRO A 166 19.33 -13.23 11.36
CA PRO A 166 20.63 -13.25 10.67
C PRO A 166 20.64 -14.15 9.41
N VAL A 167 19.95 -15.28 9.44
CA VAL A 167 19.85 -16.21 8.29
C VAL A 167 19.01 -15.60 7.19
N VAL A 168 17.88 -14.99 7.55
CA VAL A 168 17.00 -14.29 6.61
C VAL A 168 17.73 -13.10 5.98
N ARG A 169 18.44 -12.29 6.79
CA ARG A 169 19.28 -11.18 6.30
C ARG A 169 20.28 -11.66 5.26
N TRP A 170 21.01 -12.72 5.56
CA TRP A 170 22.00 -13.28 4.63
C TRP A 170 21.34 -13.72 3.32
N ARG A 171 20.23 -14.47 3.40
CA ARG A 171 19.54 -14.95 2.20
C ARG A 171 18.95 -13.81 1.38
N ALA A 172 18.32 -12.82 2.03
CA ALA A 172 17.83 -11.61 1.38
C ALA A 172 18.96 -10.87 0.67
N GLY A 173 20.13 -10.74 1.31
CA GLY A 173 21.31 -10.15 0.70
C GLY A 173 21.79 -10.90 -0.55
N VAL A 174 21.79 -12.23 -0.54
CA VAL A 174 22.14 -13.01 -1.75
C VAL A 174 21.17 -12.72 -2.89
N VAL A 175 19.85 -12.77 -2.63
CA VAL A 175 18.82 -12.56 -3.66
C VAL A 175 18.85 -11.13 -4.18
N MET A 176 18.87 -10.14 -3.29
CA MET A 176 18.80 -8.74 -3.71
C MET A 176 20.09 -8.31 -4.42
N ASN A 177 21.27 -8.76 -4.00
CA ASN A 177 22.50 -8.47 -4.73
C ASN A 177 22.46 -9.04 -6.15
N GLU A 178 21.95 -10.26 -6.35
CA GLU A 178 21.77 -10.83 -7.69
C GLU A 178 20.81 -10.00 -8.55
N LEU A 179 19.74 -9.47 -7.95
CA LEU A 179 18.83 -8.56 -8.66
C LEU A 179 19.50 -7.23 -9.03
N MET A 180 20.31 -6.65 -8.13
CA MET A 180 21.03 -5.40 -8.40
C MET A 180 22.10 -5.61 -9.48
N ASP A 181 22.84 -6.72 -9.44
CA ASP A 181 23.85 -7.08 -10.45
C ASP A 181 23.25 -7.28 -11.85
N GLN A 182 21.96 -7.62 -11.93
CA GLN A 182 21.23 -7.76 -13.20
C GLN A 182 20.61 -6.46 -13.69
N PHE A 183 20.51 -5.42 -12.87
CA PHE A 183 19.98 -4.14 -13.30
C PHE A 183 20.90 -3.52 -14.36
N GLU A 184 20.35 -3.05 -15.48
CA GLU A 184 21.06 -2.58 -16.70
C GLU A 184 21.96 -3.63 -17.40
N ALA A 185 22.26 -4.77 -16.78
CA ALA A 185 23.06 -5.86 -17.35
C ALA A 185 22.21 -7.06 -17.83
N TYR A 186 20.88 -7.00 -17.66
CA TYR A 186 19.96 -8.06 -18.01
C TYR A 186 19.89 -8.28 -19.53
N HIS A 187 20.08 -9.53 -19.94
CA HIS A 187 19.92 -9.94 -21.34
C HIS A 187 18.62 -10.74 -21.47
N PRO A 188 17.63 -10.25 -22.25
CA PRO A 188 16.36 -10.94 -22.40
C PRO A 188 16.54 -12.26 -23.16
N ALA A 189 15.86 -13.31 -22.71
CA ALA A 189 15.71 -14.57 -23.41
C ALA A 189 14.58 -14.54 -24.45
N HIS A 190 13.62 -13.62 -24.28
CA HIS A 190 12.45 -13.45 -25.15
C HIS A 190 12.28 -12.02 -25.65
N ALA A 191 11.33 -11.80 -26.55
CA ALA A 191 11.12 -10.48 -27.13
C ALA A 191 10.49 -9.50 -26.12
N TRP A 192 10.96 -8.25 -26.17
CA TRP A 192 10.36 -7.14 -25.43
C TRP A 192 9.03 -6.68 -26.04
N ARG A 193 8.09 -6.30 -25.18
CA ARG A 193 6.85 -5.64 -25.57
C ARG A 193 6.64 -4.36 -24.76
N ALA A 194 6.53 -3.25 -25.46
CA ALA A 194 6.21 -1.95 -24.85
C ALA A 194 4.71 -1.74 -24.68
N TYR A 195 4.36 -1.13 -23.55
CA TYR A 195 3.05 -0.62 -23.21
C TYR A 195 3.20 0.87 -22.81
N GLU A 196 2.61 1.76 -23.59
CA GLU A 196 2.66 3.22 -23.38
C GLU A 196 1.28 3.76 -22.93
N PRO A 197 1.21 4.89 -22.21
CA PRO A 197 -0.06 5.49 -21.84
C PRO A 197 -0.94 5.78 -23.08
N ALA A 198 -2.23 5.44 -23.02
CA ALA A 198 -3.16 5.73 -24.12
C ALA A 198 -3.39 7.23 -24.33
N THR A 199 -3.28 8.02 -23.26
CA THR A 199 -3.41 9.47 -23.32
C THR A 199 -2.03 10.08 -23.51
N PRO A 200 -1.84 10.98 -24.50
CA PRO A 200 -0.58 11.69 -24.68
C PRO A 200 -0.17 12.44 -23.42
N SER A 201 1.14 12.49 -23.14
CA SER A 201 1.65 13.28 -22.03
C SER A 201 1.21 14.74 -22.17
N PRO A 202 0.72 15.36 -21.09
CA PRO A 202 0.34 16.77 -21.11
C PRO A 202 1.59 17.66 -21.27
N VAL A 203 1.38 18.85 -21.83
CA VAL A 203 2.39 19.91 -21.85
C VAL A 203 2.13 20.82 -20.65
N ILE A 204 2.74 20.49 -19.52
CA ILE A 204 2.67 21.26 -18.28
C ILE A 204 4.07 21.49 -17.71
N ASP A 205 4.26 22.59 -16.98
CA ASP A 205 5.43 22.81 -16.15
C ASP A 205 5.07 22.51 -14.68
N PRO A 206 5.66 21.47 -14.05
CA PRO A 206 5.33 21.11 -12.68
C PRO A 206 6.02 21.98 -11.62
N SER A 207 6.90 22.92 -12.01
CA SER A 207 7.83 23.68 -11.15
C SER A 207 7.23 24.33 -9.90
N ASP A 208 6.00 24.82 -9.96
CA ASP A 208 5.30 25.44 -8.81
C ASP A 208 4.00 24.72 -8.46
N LEU A 209 3.70 23.59 -9.11
CA LEU A 209 2.43 22.91 -8.93
C LEU A 209 2.34 22.28 -7.53
N VAL A 210 3.40 21.65 -7.05
CA VAL A 210 3.46 21.04 -5.71
C VAL A 210 3.42 22.13 -4.62
N GLY A 211 4.16 23.22 -4.79
CA GLY A 211 4.15 24.37 -3.88
C GLY A 211 2.76 25.00 -3.72
N ARG A 212 2.10 25.34 -4.84
CA ARG A 212 0.73 25.88 -4.83
C ARG A 212 -0.28 24.90 -4.24
N ALA A 213 -0.16 23.61 -4.51
CA ALA A 213 -1.05 22.59 -3.96
C ALA A 213 -0.88 22.45 -2.44
N SER A 214 0.35 22.53 -1.93
CA SER A 214 0.66 22.46 -0.49
C SER A 214 0.09 23.66 0.27
N ALA A 215 0.17 24.86 -0.32
CA ALA A 215 -0.38 26.08 0.27
C ALA A 215 -1.91 26.09 0.46
N ARG A 216 -2.64 25.15 -0.17
CA ARG A 216 -4.09 24.98 -0.01
C ARG A 216 -4.46 24.23 1.28
N SER A 217 -3.48 23.69 2.00
CA SER A 217 -3.69 22.85 3.18
C SER A 217 -3.02 23.43 4.43
N PRO A 218 -3.75 23.63 5.53
CA PRO A 218 -3.15 23.98 6.83
C PRO A 218 -2.15 22.95 7.35
N LEU A 219 -2.23 21.71 6.86
CA LEU A 219 -1.33 20.60 7.19
C LEU A 219 -0.10 20.54 6.27
N GLY A 220 -0.02 21.38 5.24
CA GLY A 220 1.04 21.32 4.22
C GLY A 220 0.95 20.12 3.29
N ILE A 221 -0.09 19.27 3.41
CA ILE A 221 -0.35 18.16 2.48
C ILE A 221 -0.81 18.74 1.13
N PRO A 222 -0.14 18.45 0.00
CA PRO A 222 -0.56 18.94 -1.30
C PRO A 222 -2.01 18.56 -1.64
N VAL A 223 -2.84 19.55 -1.99
CA VAL A 223 -4.23 19.33 -2.43
C VAL A 223 -4.35 19.65 -3.92
N PHE A 224 -4.26 18.63 -4.75
CA PHE A 224 -4.42 18.77 -6.20
C PHE A 224 -5.90 18.81 -6.60
N SER A 225 -6.24 19.66 -7.57
CA SER A 225 -7.49 19.49 -8.32
C SER A 225 -7.47 18.20 -9.14
N ASP A 226 -8.63 17.73 -9.60
CA ASP A 226 -8.71 16.51 -10.42
C ASP A 226 -7.82 16.62 -11.67
N LYS A 227 -7.83 17.78 -12.34
CA LYS A 227 -6.99 18.04 -13.51
C LYS A 227 -5.49 18.05 -13.19
N GLU A 228 -5.07 18.71 -12.11
CA GLU A 228 -3.65 18.72 -11.71
C GLU A 228 -3.17 17.32 -11.33
N ARG A 229 -4.02 16.51 -10.68
CA ARG A 229 -3.73 15.11 -10.35
C ARG A 229 -3.57 14.27 -11.62
N GLU A 230 -4.52 14.38 -12.56
CA GLU A 230 -4.48 13.67 -13.85
C GLU A 230 -3.25 14.07 -14.68
N ASP A 231 -2.92 15.36 -14.71
CA ASP A 231 -1.77 15.86 -15.45
C ASP A 231 -0.45 15.33 -14.89
N LEU A 232 -0.27 15.36 -13.56
CA LEU A 232 0.93 14.80 -12.91
C LEU A 232 1.06 13.30 -13.17
N LEU A 233 -0.02 12.54 -12.97
CA LEU A 233 -0.03 11.11 -13.21
C LEU A 233 0.30 10.78 -14.66
N SER A 234 -0.19 11.58 -15.62
CA SER A 234 0.06 11.38 -17.06
C SER A 234 1.46 11.85 -17.50
N LEU A 235 2.00 12.90 -16.88
CA LEU A 235 3.35 13.42 -17.18
C LEU A 235 4.43 12.39 -16.82
N TYR A 236 4.29 11.77 -15.64
CA TYR A 236 5.26 10.81 -15.12
C TYR A 236 4.86 9.35 -15.33
N ALA A 237 3.81 9.08 -16.11
CA ALA A 237 3.36 7.73 -16.43
C ALA A 237 4.48 6.95 -17.15
N PRO A 238 4.89 5.78 -16.62
CA PRO A 238 5.98 5.02 -17.22
C PRO A 238 5.54 4.33 -18.51
N THR A 239 6.47 4.18 -19.45
CA THR A 239 6.31 3.18 -20.52
C THR A 239 6.81 1.85 -19.99
N TRP A 240 5.95 0.84 -19.93
CA TRP A 240 6.32 -0.49 -19.43
C TRP A 240 6.87 -1.34 -20.57
N VAL A 241 8.07 -1.90 -20.40
CA VAL A 241 8.67 -2.83 -21.36
C VAL A 241 8.77 -4.19 -20.69
N VAL A 242 7.95 -5.13 -21.11
CA VAL A 242 7.85 -6.46 -20.49
C VAL A 242 8.40 -7.50 -21.44
N GLU A 243 9.35 -8.29 -20.97
CA GLU A 243 9.84 -9.45 -21.72
C GLU A 243 8.72 -10.49 -21.77
N THR A 244 8.38 -10.96 -22.97
CA THR A 244 7.22 -11.83 -23.18
C THR A 244 7.65 -13.26 -23.50
N GLY A 245 7.80 -14.08 -22.46
CA GLY A 245 8.02 -15.53 -22.54
C GLY A 245 6.72 -16.36 -22.52
N GLY A 246 5.62 -15.79 -22.02
CA GLY A 246 4.33 -16.49 -21.96
C GLY A 246 3.11 -15.57 -21.77
N PRO A 247 1.90 -16.14 -21.68
CA PRO A 247 0.67 -15.36 -21.46
C PRO A 247 0.62 -14.67 -20.09
N TYR A 248 1.47 -15.09 -19.15
CA TYR A 248 1.57 -14.48 -17.82
C TYR A 248 2.26 -13.10 -17.84
N ASP A 249 3.02 -12.79 -18.89
CA ASP A 249 3.72 -11.50 -19.05
C ASP A 249 2.84 -10.40 -19.69
N VAL A 250 1.54 -10.66 -19.84
CA VAL A 250 0.58 -9.67 -20.36
C VAL A 250 -0.06 -8.95 -19.18
N PRO A 251 0.06 -7.62 -19.07
CA PRO A 251 -0.64 -6.84 -18.06
C PRO A 251 -2.14 -7.10 -18.06
N GLY A 252 -2.78 -6.86 -16.92
CA GLY A 252 -4.21 -7.09 -16.80
C GLY A 252 -4.80 -6.61 -15.48
N ARG A 253 -6.07 -6.98 -15.31
CA ARG A 253 -6.86 -6.65 -14.15
C ARG A 253 -7.08 -7.89 -13.29
N PRO A 254 -6.67 -7.87 -12.01
CA PRO A 254 -7.07 -8.88 -11.06
C PRO A 254 -8.52 -8.68 -10.63
N GLY A 255 -9.21 -9.78 -10.33
CA GLY A 255 -10.56 -9.78 -9.82
C GLY A 255 -10.89 -11.06 -9.07
N ARG A 256 -12.09 -11.09 -8.51
CA ARG A 256 -12.65 -12.24 -7.81
C ARG A 256 -14.10 -12.40 -8.19
N ASP A 257 -14.50 -13.63 -8.49
CA ASP A 257 -15.89 -13.92 -8.82
C ASP A 257 -16.76 -14.18 -7.58
N THR A 258 -18.06 -14.31 -7.79
CA THR A 258 -19.06 -14.60 -6.74
C THR A 258 -18.90 -15.97 -6.08
N GLY A 259 -18.08 -16.86 -6.64
CA GLY A 259 -17.66 -18.11 -6.00
C GLY A 259 -16.45 -17.95 -5.09
N GLY A 260 -15.84 -16.77 -5.05
CA GLY A 260 -14.62 -16.48 -4.32
C GLY A 260 -13.34 -16.87 -5.05
N GLU A 261 -13.40 -17.29 -6.32
CA GLU A 261 -12.22 -17.67 -7.09
C GLU A 261 -11.52 -16.45 -7.71
N LEU A 262 -10.19 -16.50 -7.78
CA LEU A 262 -9.41 -15.49 -8.49
C LEU A 262 -9.72 -15.54 -10.00
N ARG A 263 -9.85 -14.35 -10.57
CA ARG A 263 -10.00 -14.11 -12.01
C ARG A 263 -8.98 -13.07 -12.45
N PHE A 264 -8.51 -13.21 -13.68
CA PHE A 264 -7.59 -12.26 -14.29
C PHE A 264 -8.03 -11.96 -15.72
N GLN A 265 -8.23 -10.68 -16.02
CA GLN A 265 -8.54 -10.22 -17.36
C GLN A 265 -7.28 -9.63 -17.98
N SER A 266 -6.71 -10.30 -18.98
CA SER A 266 -5.54 -9.81 -19.70
C SER A 266 -5.91 -8.62 -20.58
N GLU A 267 -5.50 -7.42 -20.16
CA GLU A 267 -5.74 -6.16 -20.85
C GLU A 267 -4.65 -5.13 -20.45
N PRO A 268 -4.17 -4.29 -21.38
CA PRO A 268 -3.24 -3.23 -21.02
C PRO A 268 -3.89 -2.18 -20.10
N VAL A 269 -3.69 -2.30 -18.79
CA VAL A 269 -4.18 -1.36 -17.77
C VAL A 269 -3.16 -1.17 -16.65
N VAL A 270 -3.06 0.06 -16.15
CA VAL A 270 -2.20 0.43 -15.03
C VAL A 270 -3.04 1.20 -14.01
N PHE A 271 -2.96 0.78 -12.75
CA PHE A 271 -3.70 1.39 -11.64
C PHE A 271 -2.85 2.44 -10.95
N THR A 272 -3.42 3.61 -10.69
CA THR A 272 -2.67 4.77 -10.23
C THR A 272 -3.26 5.41 -9.00
N LYS A 273 -2.40 5.98 -8.15
CA LYS A 273 -2.82 6.82 -7.03
C LYS A 273 -1.74 7.83 -6.68
N VAL A 274 -2.16 8.90 -6.00
CA VAL A 274 -1.25 9.83 -5.33
C VAL A 274 -1.18 9.44 -3.85
N ALA A 275 0.02 9.13 -3.39
CA ALA A 275 0.38 8.97 -1.99
C ALA A 275 1.27 10.14 -1.55
N TYR A 276 1.71 10.15 -0.30
CA TYR A 276 2.59 11.20 0.20
C TYR A 276 3.61 10.64 1.18
N THR A 277 4.72 11.35 1.29
CA THR A 277 5.82 11.11 2.24
C THR A 277 6.23 12.43 2.89
N ARG A 278 7.09 12.37 3.90
CA ARG A 278 7.65 13.52 4.59
C ARG A 278 9.16 13.57 4.35
N PHE A 279 9.64 14.77 4.04
CA PHE A 279 11.05 15.03 3.87
C PHE A 279 11.34 16.51 4.13
N ASP A 280 12.37 16.80 4.93
CA ASP A 280 12.82 18.16 5.26
C ASP A 280 11.70 19.10 5.75
N GLY A 281 10.83 18.58 6.60
CA GLY A 281 9.68 19.32 7.14
C GLY A 281 8.50 19.51 6.18
N GLU A 282 8.63 19.11 4.91
CA GLU A 282 7.57 19.19 3.90
C GLU A 282 6.83 17.85 3.72
N VAL A 283 5.61 17.91 3.19
CA VAL A 283 4.87 16.73 2.72
C VAL A 283 4.95 16.69 1.20
N LEU A 284 5.58 15.65 0.66
CA LEU A 284 5.88 15.50 -0.75
C LEU A 284 4.97 14.47 -1.41
N PRO A 285 4.46 14.71 -2.64
CA PRO A 285 3.59 13.78 -3.32
C PRO A 285 4.39 12.62 -3.93
N GLN A 286 3.78 11.44 -3.93
CA GLN A 286 4.28 10.23 -4.54
C GLN A 286 3.27 9.73 -5.58
N LEU A 287 3.69 9.64 -6.84
CA LEU A 287 2.88 9.11 -7.93
C LEU A 287 3.13 7.60 -8.01
N VAL A 288 2.08 6.81 -7.83
CA VAL A 288 2.18 5.35 -7.73
C VAL A 288 1.48 4.72 -8.93
N TYR A 289 2.17 3.79 -9.59
CA TYR A 289 1.72 3.06 -10.77
C TYR A 289 1.82 1.56 -10.50
N THR A 290 0.70 0.85 -10.48
CA THR A 290 0.65 -0.59 -10.25
C THR A 290 0.23 -1.30 -11.54
N VAL A 291 1.11 -2.16 -12.04
CA VAL A 291 0.83 -3.09 -13.14
C VAL A 291 0.69 -4.50 -12.58
N TRP A 292 -0.36 -5.22 -13.00
CA TRP A 292 -0.62 -6.59 -12.54
C TRP A 292 -0.44 -7.60 -13.66
N PHE A 293 -0.04 -8.81 -13.28
CA PHE A 293 0.16 -9.97 -14.12
C PHE A 293 -0.60 -11.16 -13.54
N SER A 294 -0.94 -12.14 -14.39
CA SER A 294 -1.83 -13.23 -13.97
C SER A 294 -1.25 -14.14 -12.90
N ARG A 295 0.08 -14.34 -12.89
CA ARG A 295 0.79 -15.24 -11.97
C ARG A 295 2.30 -15.15 -12.17
N ARG A 296 3.04 -15.67 -11.18
CA ARG A 296 4.43 -16.12 -11.33
C ARG A 296 4.45 -17.65 -11.46
N PRO A 297 4.58 -18.21 -12.68
CA PRO A 297 4.67 -19.66 -12.87
C PRO A 297 5.82 -20.31 -12.07
N SER A 298 5.68 -21.59 -11.78
CA SER A 298 6.70 -22.39 -11.12
C SER A 298 7.82 -22.75 -12.08
N GLU A 299 9.07 -22.46 -11.73
CA GLU A 299 10.25 -22.85 -12.53
C GLU A 299 10.77 -24.25 -12.15
N ALA A 300 10.45 -24.71 -10.95
CA ALA A 300 10.86 -26.01 -10.42
C ALA A 300 9.74 -26.64 -9.57
N ALA A 301 9.89 -27.91 -9.19
CA ALA A 301 8.89 -28.63 -8.38
C ALA A 301 8.72 -28.04 -6.96
N PHE A 302 9.73 -27.33 -6.44
CA PHE A 302 9.73 -26.71 -5.12
C PHE A 302 10.06 -25.21 -5.22
N ASP A 303 9.28 -24.49 -6.00
CA ASP A 303 9.37 -23.04 -6.13
C ASP A 303 8.51 -22.36 -5.06
N ILE A 304 9.17 -21.81 -4.04
CA ILE A 304 8.48 -21.26 -2.85
C ILE A 304 7.88 -19.86 -3.09
N VAL A 305 8.18 -19.23 -4.22
CA VAL A 305 7.72 -17.87 -4.56
C VAL A 305 6.74 -17.86 -5.74
N ALA A 306 6.48 -19.00 -6.39
CA ALA A 306 5.48 -19.16 -7.43
C ALA A 306 4.03 -19.10 -6.88
N GLY A 307 3.11 -18.58 -7.70
CA GLY A 307 1.68 -18.55 -7.37
C GLY A 307 0.86 -17.59 -8.24
N GLU A 308 -0.44 -17.52 -7.95
CA GLU A 308 -1.40 -16.68 -8.67
C GLU A 308 -1.24 -15.20 -8.33
N LEU A 309 -1.53 -14.36 -9.32
CA LEU A 309 -1.27 -12.92 -9.38
C LEU A 309 0.19 -12.54 -9.13
N ASP A 310 0.67 -11.59 -9.90
CA ASP A 310 1.96 -10.95 -9.68
C ASP A 310 1.88 -9.49 -10.14
N GLY A 311 2.91 -8.69 -9.93
CA GLY A 311 2.87 -7.30 -10.35
C GLY A 311 4.12 -6.52 -10.02
N LEU A 312 4.13 -5.27 -10.45
CA LEU A 312 5.07 -4.27 -9.99
C LEU A 312 4.33 -2.98 -9.63
N VAL A 313 4.71 -2.40 -8.50
CA VAL A 313 4.39 -1.04 -8.12
C VAL A 313 5.63 -0.20 -8.42
N TRP A 314 5.50 0.77 -9.32
CA TRP A 314 6.50 1.80 -9.58
C TRP A 314 6.06 3.10 -8.92
N ARG A 315 6.93 3.75 -8.15
CA ARG A 315 6.62 4.98 -7.44
C ARG A 315 7.64 6.07 -7.76
N VAL A 316 7.11 7.26 -8.04
CA VAL A 316 7.88 8.48 -8.30
C VAL A 316 7.62 9.45 -7.15
N THR A 317 8.63 9.79 -6.38
CA THR A 317 8.52 10.86 -5.37
C THR A 317 8.92 12.18 -5.99
N LEU A 318 8.05 13.19 -5.96
CA LEU A 318 8.36 14.52 -6.49
C LEU A 318 8.81 15.48 -5.39
N GLY A 319 9.75 16.35 -5.73
CA GLY A 319 10.14 17.48 -4.91
C GLY A 319 9.14 18.63 -5.00
N ARG A 320 9.44 19.71 -4.29
CA ARG A 320 8.63 20.93 -4.30
C ARG A 320 8.61 21.62 -5.67
N ASP A 321 9.66 21.44 -6.46
CA ASP A 321 9.76 21.86 -7.85
C ASP A 321 9.04 20.91 -8.82
N GLY A 322 8.32 19.92 -8.30
CA GLY A 322 7.59 18.95 -9.10
C GLY A 322 8.48 18.01 -9.92
N ARG A 323 9.79 17.99 -9.70
CA ARG A 323 10.73 17.05 -10.36
C ARG A 323 10.93 15.79 -9.53
N PRO A 324 11.27 14.64 -10.14
CA PRO A 324 11.55 13.42 -9.41
C PRO A 324 12.77 13.57 -8.49
N LEU A 325 12.59 13.30 -7.20
CA LEU A 325 13.65 13.22 -6.21
C LEU A 325 14.21 11.80 -6.07
N ILE A 326 13.34 10.80 -6.22
CA ILE A 326 13.72 9.39 -6.15
C ILE A 326 12.61 8.54 -6.77
N TYR A 327 13.00 7.37 -7.26
CA TYR A 327 12.09 6.34 -7.71
C TYR A 327 12.28 5.07 -6.88
N ASP A 328 11.23 4.28 -6.76
CA ASP A 328 11.31 2.97 -6.16
C ASP A 328 10.26 2.00 -6.68
N ALA A 329 10.56 0.72 -6.52
CA ALA A 329 9.71 -0.37 -6.96
C ALA A 329 9.52 -1.42 -5.87
N ILE A 330 8.33 -1.99 -5.79
CA ILE A 330 8.02 -3.21 -5.01
C ILE A 330 7.14 -4.13 -5.85
N HIS A 331 7.12 -5.42 -5.52
CA HIS A 331 6.00 -6.28 -5.93
C HIS A 331 4.78 -5.98 -5.04
N PRO A 332 3.54 -6.13 -5.52
CA PRO A 332 2.33 -5.91 -4.70
C PRO A 332 2.20 -6.81 -3.46
N CYS A 333 3.07 -7.80 -3.27
CA CYS A 333 3.18 -8.56 -2.03
C CYS A 333 4.01 -7.86 -0.93
N GLY A 334 4.76 -6.81 -1.29
CA GLY A 334 5.69 -6.07 -0.43
C GLY A 334 7.15 -6.52 -0.57
N CYS A 335 7.44 -7.52 -1.39
CA CYS A 335 8.80 -8.04 -1.59
C CYS A 335 9.61 -7.19 -2.57
N TYR A 336 10.94 -7.38 -2.55
CA TYR A 336 11.89 -6.82 -3.52
C TYR A 336 11.93 -5.29 -3.57
N HIS A 337 11.74 -4.61 -2.43
CA HIS A 337 11.80 -3.15 -2.40
C HIS A 337 13.14 -2.63 -2.88
N THR A 338 13.13 -1.98 -4.05
CA THR A 338 14.29 -1.55 -4.79
C THR A 338 14.20 -0.06 -5.07
N TRP A 339 15.30 0.66 -4.86
CA TRP A 339 15.42 2.09 -5.10
C TRP A 339 16.18 2.36 -6.40
N VAL A 340 15.74 3.35 -7.16
CA VAL A 340 16.45 3.91 -8.31
C VAL A 340 16.61 5.41 -8.08
N LEU A 341 17.86 5.87 -8.00
CA LEU A 341 18.15 7.27 -7.66
C LEU A 341 17.83 8.18 -8.85
N ALA A 342 17.29 9.37 -8.58
CA ALA A 342 17.31 10.44 -9.57
C ALA A 342 18.71 11.10 -9.59
N PRO A 343 19.21 11.58 -10.75
CA PRO A 343 20.57 12.15 -10.83
C PRO A 343 20.79 13.30 -9.85
N ASP A 344 19.89 14.28 -9.84
CA ASP A 344 19.92 15.48 -9.00
C ASP A 344 19.04 15.36 -7.76
N GLY A 345 18.63 14.13 -7.41
CA GLY A 345 17.72 13.86 -6.32
C GLY A 345 18.39 13.36 -5.04
N LEU A 346 17.61 12.62 -4.26
CA LEU A 346 18.03 12.08 -2.97
C LEU A 346 19.20 11.12 -3.09
N LYS A 347 20.10 11.17 -2.10
CA LYS A 347 21.23 10.25 -1.94
C LYS A 347 21.12 9.52 -0.60
N PRO A 348 21.57 8.26 -0.50
CA PRO A 348 21.52 7.51 0.76
C PRO A 348 22.43 8.17 1.80
N VAL A 349 21.99 8.21 3.07
CA VAL A 349 22.78 8.75 4.20
C VAL A 349 23.96 7.85 4.55
N GLY A 350 23.82 6.53 4.35
CA GLY A 350 24.87 5.57 4.67
C GLY A 350 24.31 4.17 4.94
N PRO A 351 25.15 3.25 5.47
CA PRO A 351 24.68 1.93 5.86
C PRO A 351 23.69 2.02 7.03
N VAL A 352 22.69 1.16 7.02
CA VAL A 352 21.70 1.01 8.10
C VAL A 352 22.21 0.08 9.20
N ASP A 353 21.52 0.08 10.34
CA ASP A 353 21.82 -0.82 11.46
C ASP A 353 21.77 -2.30 11.05
N TYR A 354 22.57 -3.14 11.72
CA TYR A 354 22.65 -4.57 11.40
C TYR A 354 21.29 -5.29 11.49
N TRP A 355 20.41 -4.83 12.39
CA TRP A 355 19.08 -5.38 12.62
C TRP A 355 18.01 -4.77 11.72
N GLU A 356 18.40 -4.04 10.69
CA GLU A 356 17.53 -3.51 9.64
C GLU A 356 18.01 -3.95 8.27
N GLU A 357 17.09 -4.32 7.38
CA GLU A 357 17.49 -4.63 6.00
C GLU A 357 18.12 -3.42 5.30
N PRO A 358 19.23 -3.61 4.55
CA PRO A 358 19.81 -2.57 3.71
C PRO A 358 18.79 -1.95 2.75
N LEU A 359 19.09 -0.75 2.28
CA LEU A 359 18.42 -0.18 1.11
C LEU A 359 19.02 -0.83 -0.13
N TRP A 360 18.19 -1.49 -0.92
CA TRP A 360 18.61 -2.09 -2.19
C TRP A 360 18.55 -1.04 -3.28
N ILE A 361 19.68 -0.40 -3.59
CA ILE A 361 19.79 0.64 -4.60
C ILE A 361 20.32 0.00 -5.88
N ALA A 362 19.47 -0.05 -6.91
CA ALA A 362 19.80 -0.69 -8.18
C ALA A 362 20.72 0.18 -9.04
N GLY A 363 20.54 1.49 -9.02
CA GLY A 363 21.30 2.40 -9.87
C GLY A 363 20.78 3.83 -9.82
N THR A 364 21.20 4.62 -10.80
CA THR A 364 20.73 6.00 -11.00
C THR A 364 20.04 6.07 -12.36
N ALA A 365 18.75 6.43 -12.37
CA ALA A 365 18.00 6.62 -13.59
C ALA A 365 18.57 7.80 -14.40
N PRO A 366 18.41 7.82 -15.73
CA PRO A 366 18.75 8.99 -16.54
C PRO A 366 17.85 10.19 -16.20
N GLN A 367 18.40 11.39 -16.42
CA GLN A 367 17.68 12.65 -16.26
C GLN A 367 16.45 12.70 -17.19
N THR A 368 15.28 13.03 -16.65
CA THR A 368 14.04 13.12 -17.42
C THR A 368 13.09 14.17 -16.82
N ASP A 369 12.31 14.82 -17.68
CA ASP A 369 11.20 15.71 -17.31
C ASP A 369 9.83 15.01 -17.39
N ARG A 370 9.83 13.71 -17.66
CA ARG A 370 8.65 12.89 -17.90
C ARG A 370 8.84 11.44 -17.44
N GLY A 371 7.82 10.61 -17.63
CA GLY A 371 7.85 9.19 -17.27
C GLY A 371 9.01 8.43 -17.91
N LEU A 372 9.60 7.51 -17.14
CA LEU A 372 10.67 6.62 -17.59
C LEU A 372 10.12 5.43 -18.39
N VAL A 373 10.99 4.80 -19.17
CA VAL A 373 10.80 3.48 -19.75
C VAL A 373 11.28 2.45 -18.71
N VAL A 374 10.38 1.61 -18.21
CA VAL A 374 10.64 0.67 -17.11
C VAL A 374 10.62 -0.77 -17.62
N PHE A 375 11.70 -1.52 -17.44
CA PHE A 375 11.88 -2.85 -18.01
C PHE A 375 11.64 -3.96 -16.97
N LEU A 376 10.86 -4.97 -17.34
CA LEU A 376 10.48 -6.10 -16.49
C LEU A 376 10.81 -7.44 -17.14
N SER A 377 11.56 -8.29 -16.45
CA SER A 377 11.84 -9.65 -16.94
C SER A 377 10.59 -10.51 -16.99
N SER A 378 10.56 -11.46 -17.91
CA SER A 378 9.50 -12.46 -17.99
C SER A 378 9.46 -13.29 -16.71
N LEU A 379 8.29 -13.86 -16.41
CA LEU A 379 8.02 -14.80 -15.32
C LEU A 379 8.02 -14.18 -13.93
N THR A 380 9.10 -13.48 -13.56
CA THR A 380 9.28 -12.90 -12.22
C THR A 380 8.88 -11.44 -12.12
N HIS A 381 8.68 -10.77 -13.26
CA HIS A 381 8.33 -9.35 -13.38
C HIS A 381 9.26 -8.43 -12.58
N GLN A 382 10.52 -8.84 -12.40
CA GLN A 382 11.53 -8.07 -11.68
C GLN A 382 11.95 -6.85 -12.50
N LEU A 383 12.17 -5.72 -11.82
CA LEU A 383 12.74 -4.52 -12.41
C LEU A 383 14.15 -4.81 -12.94
N LYS A 384 14.40 -4.54 -14.23
CA LYS A 384 15.68 -4.79 -14.89
C LYS A 384 16.38 -3.54 -15.39
N ASP A 385 15.65 -2.48 -15.70
CA ASP A 385 16.23 -1.23 -16.21
C ASP A 385 15.21 -0.08 -16.11
N ALA A 386 15.70 1.15 -16.09
CA ALA A 386 14.94 2.39 -16.20
C ALA A 386 15.65 3.35 -17.17
N ALA A 387 15.06 3.60 -18.34
CA ALA A 387 15.64 4.41 -19.41
C ALA A 387 14.73 5.58 -19.83
N THR A 388 15.21 6.48 -20.71
CA THR A 388 14.37 7.54 -21.32
C THR A 388 13.90 7.23 -22.74
N VAL A 389 14.48 6.22 -23.38
CA VAL A 389 14.22 5.89 -24.79
C VAL A 389 13.89 4.42 -24.92
N LEU A 390 12.85 4.12 -25.70
CA LEU A 390 12.52 2.75 -26.09
C LEU A 390 13.60 2.21 -27.04
N PRO A 391 14.18 1.03 -26.77
CA PRO A 391 15.11 0.38 -27.70
C PRO A 391 14.46 0.11 -29.06
N GLU A 392 15.26 0.19 -30.14
CA GLU A 392 14.76 0.04 -31.52
C GLU A 392 14.19 -1.36 -31.82
N ASP A 393 14.63 -2.38 -31.07
CA ASP A 393 14.20 -3.77 -31.20
C ASP A 393 12.87 -4.08 -30.48
N VAL A 394 12.31 -3.11 -29.74
CA VAL A 394 11.01 -3.27 -29.09
C VAL A 394 9.89 -3.12 -30.13
N SER A 395 8.95 -4.09 -30.14
CA SER A 395 7.77 -4.04 -31.01
C SER A 395 6.97 -2.75 -30.81
N LYS A 396 6.23 -2.30 -31.83
CA LYS A 396 5.34 -1.13 -31.74
C LYS A 396 4.53 -1.16 -30.42
N ALA A 397 4.68 -0.09 -29.63
CA ALA A 397 4.06 0.02 -28.33
C ALA A 397 2.54 -0.13 -28.40
N ARG A 398 1.98 -0.82 -27.41
CA ARG A 398 0.53 -0.93 -27.20
C ARG A 398 0.10 0.12 -26.20
N SER A 399 -1.00 0.78 -26.44
CA SER A 399 -1.56 1.71 -25.47
C SER A 399 -2.15 0.96 -24.27
N TYR A 400 -1.93 1.46 -23.05
CA TYR A 400 -2.59 1.01 -21.83
C TYR A 400 -3.50 2.10 -21.24
N ALA A 401 -4.59 1.67 -20.57
CA ALA A 401 -5.47 2.56 -19.84
C ALA A 401 -4.89 2.91 -18.47
N ILE A 402 -4.98 4.18 -18.06
CA ILE A 402 -4.70 4.61 -16.69
C ILE A 402 -6.02 4.61 -15.93
N GLU A 403 -6.07 3.88 -14.82
CA GLU A 403 -7.24 3.86 -13.93
C GLU A 403 -6.87 4.23 -12.49
N PRO A 404 -7.80 4.80 -11.71
CA PRO A 404 -7.61 4.95 -10.27
C PRO A 404 -7.44 3.59 -9.58
N TYR A 405 -6.49 3.48 -8.66
CA TYR A 405 -6.32 2.30 -7.80
C TYR A 405 -7.58 1.97 -7.00
N ASP A 406 -8.41 2.97 -6.70
CA ASP A 406 -9.68 2.79 -6.00
C ASP A 406 -10.66 1.88 -6.75
N ASN A 407 -10.50 1.69 -8.06
CA ASN A 407 -11.27 0.72 -8.85
C ASN A 407 -11.01 -0.74 -8.42
N LEU A 408 -9.98 -1.02 -7.62
CA LEU A 408 -9.65 -2.35 -7.08
C LEU A 408 -10.22 -2.60 -5.67
N ARG A 409 -10.75 -1.57 -4.98
CA ARG A 409 -11.16 -1.65 -3.56
C ARG A 409 -12.58 -2.19 -3.35
N GLY A 410 -13.46 -1.88 -4.30
CA GLY A 410 -14.85 -2.37 -4.32
C GLY A 410 -14.98 -3.74 -4.99
N PRO A 411 -16.21 -4.14 -5.36
CA PRO A 411 -16.44 -5.29 -6.23
C PRO A 411 -15.59 -5.20 -7.49
N SER A 412 -14.87 -6.28 -7.79
CA SER A 412 -14.10 -6.39 -9.02
C SER A 412 -15.01 -6.60 -10.23
N PHE A 413 -14.44 -6.57 -11.44
CA PHE A 413 -15.15 -6.86 -12.69
C PHE A 413 -15.85 -8.25 -12.69
N ALA A 414 -15.39 -9.17 -11.84
CA ALA A 414 -15.92 -10.52 -11.73
C ALA A 414 -17.01 -10.69 -10.65
N GLY A 415 -17.24 -9.68 -9.81
CA GLY A 415 -18.40 -9.60 -8.91
C GLY A 415 -18.07 -9.40 -7.43
N GLU A 416 -16.96 -9.96 -6.94
CA GLU A 416 -16.56 -9.86 -5.53
C GLU A 416 -15.33 -8.98 -5.34
N ARG A 417 -15.08 -8.57 -4.10
CA ARG A 417 -13.89 -7.80 -3.73
C ARG A 417 -12.61 -8.61 -3.92
N LEU A 418 -11.58 -7.93 -4.39
CA LEU A 418 -10.26 -8.53 -4.56
C LEU A 418 -9.55 -8.73 -3.20
N PHE A 419 -9.52 -7.67 -2.39
CA PHE A 419 -8.86 -7.63 -1.09
C PHE A 419 -9.77 -8.11 0.03
N GLY A 420 -9.22 -8.87 0.96
CA GLY A 420 -9.88 -9.23 2.21
C GLY A 420 -9.82 -8.12 3.25
N GLU A 421 -10.54 -8.33 4.35
CA GLU A 421 -10.53 -7.48 5.54
C GLU A 421 -9.12 -7.22 6.09
N ASP A 422 -8.21 -8.18 5.94
CA ASP A 422 -6.80 -8.09 6.37
C ASP A 422 -5.89 -7.38 5.36
N GLY A 423 -6.45 -6.84 4.28
CA GLY A 423 -5.73 -6.18 3.21
C GLY A 423 -4.89 -7.14 2.35
N MET A 424 -5.11 -8.45 2.43
CA MET A 424 -4.45 -9.45 1.59
C MET A 424 -5.40 -10.00 0.53
N VAL A 425 -4.84 -10.57 -0.54
CA VAL A 425 -5.61 -11.24 -1.60
C VAL A 425 -5.56 -12.75 -1.39
N ALA A 426 -6.65 -13.33 -0.88
CA ALA A 426 -6.76 -14.78 -0.66
C ALA A 426 -6.50 -15.59 -1.94
N GLY A 427 -5.76 -16.69 -1.85
CA GLY A 427 -5.37 -17.51 -3.01
C GLY A 427 -4.10 -17.04 -3.73
N THR A 428 -3.47 -15.95 -3.29
CA THR A 428 -2.17 -15.50 -3.80
C THR A 428 -1.00 -15.87 -2.87
N GLU A 429 -1.26 -16.67 -1.84
CA GLU A 429 -0.25 -16.97 -0.84
C GLU A 429 0.87 -17.82 -1.43
N ARG A 430 2.10 -17.55 -0.97
CA ARG A 430 3.29 -18.24 -1.44
C ARG A 430 3.78 -19.24 -0.38
N PRO A 431 4.36 -20.40 -0.77
CA PRO A 431 4.92 -21.35 0.20
C PRO A 431 5.97 -20.74 1.14
N GLU A 432 6.67 -19.67 0.73
CA GLU A 432 7.61 -18.94 1.59
C GLU A 432 7.01 -18.45 2.91
N ARG A 433 5.68 -18.25 3.00
CA ARG A 433 4.98 -17.90 4.25
C ARG A 433 5.29 -18.85 5.40
N PHE A 434 5.53 -20.13 5.11
CA PHE A 434 5.85 -21.15 6.12
C PHE A 434 7.31 -21.09 6.60
N LEU A 435 8.18 -20.41 5.86
CA LEU A 435 9.58 -20.20 6.22
C LEU A 435 9.78 -18.84 6.87
N LEU A 436 9.06 -17.83 6.40
CA LEU A 436 9.23 -16.43 6.79
C LEU A 436 8.29 -15.98 7.91
N TRP A 437 7.35 -16.82 8.38
CA TRP A 437 6.46 -16.46 9.50
C TRP A 437 7.20 -15.96 10.78
N PRO A 438 8.42 -16.44 11.14
CA PRO A 438 9.13 -15.92 12.32
C PRO A 438 9.55 -14.46 12.20
N THR A 439 9.58 -13.91 10.98
CA THR A 439 9.90 -12.50 10.70
C THR A 439 8.78 -11.56 11.17
N GLY A 440 7.59 -12.12 11.44
CA GLY A 440 6.38 -11.38 11.75
C GLY A 440 5.61 -10.92 10.53
N VAL A 441 6.13 -11.04 9.30
CA VAL A 441 5.36 -10.68 8.09
C VAL A 441 4.22 -11.69 7.88
N PRO A 442 2.94 -11.29 8.02
CA PRO A 442 1.81 -12.22 7.88
C PRO A 442 1.69 -12.69 6.44
N SER A 443 1.64 -14.01 6.19
CA SER A 443 1.50 -14.59 4.84
C SER A 443 2.47 -13.97 3.80
N ALA A 444 3.78 -14.02 4.08
CA ALA A 444 4.81 -13.53 3.15
C ALA A 444 4.58 -14.04 1.71
N GLY A 445 4.69 -13.13 0.74
CA GLY A 445 4.43 -13.38 -0.67
C GLY A 445 2.98 -13.22 -1.14
N ALA A 446 1.99 -13.13 -0.24
CA ALA A 446 0.61 -12.83 -0.63
C ALA A 446 0.47 -11.37 -1.11
N MET A 447 -0.32 -11.15 -2.16
CA MET A 447 -0.58 -9.82 -2.71
C MET A 447 -1.40 -8.97 -1.74
N ARG A 448 -1.19 -7.65 -1.74
CA ARG A 448 -1.73 -6.75 -0.72
C ARG A 448 -2.39 -5.52 -1.29
N GLN A 449 -3.32 -5.01 -0.50
CA GLN A 449 -3.88 -3.68 -0.65
C GLN A 449 -2.85 -2.63 -0.24
N TRP A 450 -2.88 -1.46 -0.90
CA TRP A 450 -2.10 -0.29 -0.49
C TRP A 450 -2.23 -0.02 1.02
N GLY A 451 -1.12 0.38 1.66
CA GLY A 451 -1.06 0.63 3.12
C GLY A 451 -0.72 -0.59 3.99
N ASN A 452 -0.65 -1.79 3.40
CA ASN A 452 -0.41 -3.04 4.16
C ASN A 452 0.92 -3.74 3.83
N HIS A 453 1.82 -3.07 3.10
CA HIS A 453 3.08 -3.65 2.63
C HIS A 453 4.19 -3.52 3.69
N ALA A 454 4.50 -4.63 4.35
CA ALA A 454 5.78 -4.81 5.04
C ALA A 454 6.87 -5.07 3.99
N THR A 455 7.93 -4.26 3.98
CA THR A 455 8.99 -4.32 2.95
C THR A 455 10.32 -4.89 3.45
N ALA A 456 10.39 -5.27 4.72
CA ALA A 456 11.58 -5.88 5.31
C ALA A 456 11.20 -7.12 6.12
N PHE A 457 12.00 -8.17 6.03
CA PHE A 457 11.94 -9.33 6.93
C PHE A 457 12.85 -9.17 8.15
N VAL A 458 13.82 -8.25 8.10
CA VAL A 458 14.70 -7.88 9.22
C VAL A 458 14.52 -6.39 9.57
N GLY A 459 14.20 -6.11 10.83
CA GLY A 459 13.69 -4.81 11.27
C GLY A 459 12.19 -4.65 11.02
N THR A 460 11.72 -3.41 11.01
CA THR A 460 10.34 -3.04 10.70
C THR A 460 10.39 -1.92 9.67
N ARG A 461 9.84 -2.15 8.49
CA ARG A 461 9.71 -1.14 7.44
C ARG A 461 8.38 -1.30 6.70
N HIS A 462 7.72 -0.18 6.39
CA HIS A 462 6.49 -0.15 5.62
C HIS A 462 6.68 0.67 4.36
N PHE A 463 6.04 0.24 3.26
CA PHE A 463 6.15 0.95 1.99
C PHE A 463 5.54 2.36 2.05
N ASP A 464 4.47 2.53 2.83
CA ASP A 464 3.74 3.79 3.02
C ASP A 464 4.20 4.56 4.26
N ASP A 465 5.35 4.21 4.85
CA ASP A 465 5.92 4.95 5.97
C ASP A 465 6.25 6.39 5.53
N PRO A 466 5.61 7.41 6.15
CA PRO A 466 5.85 8.79 5.78
C PRO A 466 7.28 9.26 6.08
N TRP A 467 8.01 8.64 7.01
CA TRP A 467 9.35 9.07 7.39
C TRP A 467 10.48 8.34 6.66
N LEU A 468 10.14 7.38 5.80
CA LEU A 468 11.10 6.51 5.13
C LEU A 468 12.21 7.28 4.40
N LEU A 469 11.85 8.36 3.69
CA LEU A 469 12.86 9.17 2.99
C LEU A 469 13.70 10.01 3.95
N GLN A 470 13.06 10.57 4.97
CA GLN A 470 13.72 11.40 5.98
C GLN A 470 14.78 10.62 6.78
N GLU A 471 14.52 9.34 7.04
CA GLU A 471 15.38 8.47 7.81
C GLU A 471 16.61 8.02 7.02
N TYR A 472 16.42 7.68 5.74
CA TYR A 472 17.40 6.94 4.97
C TYR A 472 18.13 7.76 3.88
N PHE A 473 17.61 8.96 3.57
CA PHE A 473 18.13 9.78 2.49
C PHE A 473 18.38 11.23 2.91
N TRP A 474 19.21 11.91 2.14
CA TRP A 474 19.44 13.35 2.21
C TRP A 474 19.42 13.94 0.80
N LEU A 475 19.13 15.24 0.70
CA LEU A 475 19.15 15.97 -0.57
C LEU A 475 20.45 16.80 -0.64
N PRO A 476 21.30 16.60 -1.67
CA PRO A 476 22.47 17.45 -1.87
C PRO A 476 22.11 18.91 -2.17
N GLU A 477 22.97 19.82 -1.74
CA GLU A 477 22.86 21.27 -2.03
C GLU A 477 23.09 21.62 -3.51
#